data_AF-A0A954HP45-F1
#
_entry.id   AF-A0A954HP45-F1
#
_cell.length_a   1.000
_cell.length_b   1.000
_cell.length_c   1.000
_cell.angle_alpha   90.00
_cell.angle_beta   90.00
_cell.angle_gamma   90.00
#
_symmetry.space_group_name_H-M   'P 1'
#
loop_
_entity.id
_entity.type
_entity.pdbx_description
1 polymer ?
#
loop_
_entity_poly.entity_id
_entity_poly.type
_entity_poly.pdbx_seq_one_letter_code
_entity_poly.pdbx_strand_id
1 'polypeptide(L)' 'MRIARIQLDDGSVCLARETDDGKLKRLDGDLFGPLSETGDVMTGKRLSPLAPVDILCIGLNYR' A
#
# COMPACT_ATOMS: atom_id res chain seq x y z
N MET A 1 -9.19 -4.55 4.69
CA MET A 1 -7.93 -3.83 4.95
C MET A 1 -7.51 -3.08 3.69
N ARG A 2 -7.10 -1.80 3.78
CA ARG A 2 -6.56 -1.02 2.65
C ARG A 2 -5.06 -0.90 2.81
N ILE A 3 -4.28 -1.43 1.87
CA ILE A 3 -2.81 -1.37 1.90
C ILE A 3 -2.35 -0.27 0.95
N ALA A 4 -1.39 0.54 1.40
CA ALA A 4 -0.73 1.58 0.62
C ALA A 4 0.78 1.33 0.59
N ARG A 5 1.41 1.66 -0.54
CA ARG A 5 2.88 1.81 -0.64
C ARG A 5 3.22 3.28 -0.50
N ILE A 6 4.10 3.58 0.46
CA ILE A 6 4.49 4.94 0.81
C ILE A 6 5.98 5.08 0.59
N GLN A 7 6.38 6.13 -0.13
CA GLN A 7 7.76 6.56 -0.23
C GLN A 7 8.02 7.62 0.84
N LEU A 8 8.99 7.36 1.72
CA LEU A 8 9.43 8.28 2.76
C LEU A 8 10.39 9.34 2.18
N ASP A 9 10.70 10.36 2.97
CA ASP A 9 11.55 11.48 2.56
C ASP A 9 12.98 11.07 2.20
N ASP A 10 13.48 9.99 2.81
CA ASP A 10 14.78 9.38 2.49
C ASP A 10 14.77 8.54 1.20
N GLY A 11 13.61 8.45 0.53
CA GLY A 11 13.41 7.68 -0.68
C GLY A 11 13.12 6.20 -0.46
N SER A 12 13.19 5.70 0.78
CA SER A 12 12.81 4.33 1.09
C SER A 12 11.30 4.11 0.91
N VAL A 13 10.90 2.86 0.66
CA VAL A 13 9.50 2.49 0.44
C VAL A 13 9.06 1.50 1.52
N CYS A 14 7.92 1.76 2.13
CA CYS A 14 7.30 0.86 3.09
C CYS A 14 5.83 0.57 2.73
N LEU A 15 5.28 -0.46 3.37
CA LEU A 15 3.86 -0.78 3.35
C LEU A 15 3.17 -0.12 4.54
N ALA A 16 1.93 0.32 4.34
CA ALA A 16 1.11 0.86 5.40
C ALA A 16 -0.35 0.45 5.23
N ARG A 17 -1.07 0.27 6.35
CA ARG A 17 -2.52 0.17 6.37
C ARG A 17 -3.11 1.57 6.44
N GLU A 18 -3.98 1.90 5.50
CA GLU A 18 -4.82 3.09 5.58
C GLU A 18 -6.05 2.77 6.44
N THR A 19 -6.22 3.52 7.53
CA THR A 19 -7.39 3.47 8.40
C THR A 19 -8.54 4.29 7.83
N ASP A 20 -9.75 4.12 8.36
CA ASP A 20 -10.95 4.82 7.87
C ASP A 20 -10.86 6.35 8.04
N ASP A 21 -10.07 6.83 9.01
CA ASP A 21 -9.74 8.24 9.23
C ASP A 21 -8.56 8.74 8.38
N GLY A 22 -8.07 7.93 7.42
CA GLY A 22 -7.04 8.30 6.45
C GLY A 22 -5.60 8.25 6.98
N LYS A 23 -5.37 7.77 8.21
CA LYS A 23 -4.01 7.60 8.73
C LYS A 23 -3.35 6.37 8.12
N LEU A 24 -2.03 6.47 7.95
CA LEU A 24 -1.21 5.39 7.42
C LEU A 24 -0.42 4.74 8.56
N LYS A 25 -0.80 3.54 8.98
CA LYS A 25 -0.07 2.77 9.99
C LYS A 25 0.93 1.84 9.32
N ARG A 26 2.21 1.91 9.68
CA ARG A 26 3.27 1.08 9.11
C ARG A 26 2.97 -0.41 9.28
N LEU A 27 3.26 -1.15 8.21
CA LEU A 27 3.21 -2.60 8.15
C LEU A 27 4.61 -3.15 7.95
N ASP A 28 4.95 -4.17 8.73
CA ASP A 28 6.11 -5.04 8.50
C ASP A 28 5.66 -6.31 7.78
N GLY A 29 6.51 -6.82 6.88
CA GLY A 29 6.25 -8.02 6.08
C GLY A 29 6.31 -7.77 4.58
N ASP A 30 5.73 -8.71 3.82
CA ASP A 30 5.67 -8.68 2.36
C ASP A 30 4.22 -8.51 1.88
N LEU A 31 4.02 -7.81 0.76
CA LEU A 31 2.67 -7.53 0.22
C LEU A 31 1.86 -8.80 -0.05
N PHE A 32 2.52 -9.87 -0.50
CA PHE A 32 1.89 -11.16 -0.80
C PHE A 32 2.10 -12.18 0.32
N GLY A 33 2.77 -11.78 1.40
CA GLY A 33 3.01 -12.59 2.59
C GLY A 33 2.22 -12.12 3.81
N PRO A 34 2.59 -12.60 5.01
CA PRO A 34 2.04 -12.10 6.26
C PRO A 34 2.41 -10.63 6.47
N LEU A 35 1.46 -9.86 7.01
CA LEU A 35 1.65 -8.46 7.36
C LEU A 35 1.25 -8.23 8.82
N SER A 36 2.04 -7.43 9.53
CA SER A 36 1.76 -7.02 10.91
C SER A 36 1.93 -5.52 11.08
N GLU A 37 1.02 -4.88 11.82
CA GLU A 37 1.14 -3.47 12.17
C GLU A 37 2.22 -3.26 13.24
N THR A 38 3.09 -2.28 13.01
CA THR A 38 4.08 -1.85 14.02
C THR A 38 3.52 -0.81 14.98
N GLY A 39 2.43 -0.14 14.59
CA GLY A 39 1.79 0.94 15.36
C GLY A 39 2.24 2.34 14.99
N ASP A 40 3.31 2.48 14.21
CA ASP A 40 3.85 3.78 13.81
C ASP A 40 2.98 4.44 12.73
N VAL A 41 2.70 5.74 12.88
CA VAL A 41 2.00 6.52 11.86
C VAL A 41 3.02 7.11 10.90
N MET A 42 2.87 6.82 9.62
CA MET A 42 3.79 7.28 8.57
C MET A 42 3.18 8.46 7.79
N THR A 43 4.07 9.31 7.29
CA THR A 43 3.78 10.34 6.29
C THR A 43 4.74 10.20 5.13
N GLY A 44 4.29 10.47 3.92
CA GLY A 44 5.13 10.39 2.73
C GLY A 44 4.32 10.43 1.45
N LYS A 45 5.01 10.27 0.32
CA LYS A 45 4.38 10.25 -1.00
C LYS A 45 3.69 8.91 -1.22
N ARG A 46 2.41 8.94 -1.59
CA ARG A 46 1.65 7.76 -1.97
C ARG A 46 2.08 7.26 -3.35
N LEU A 47 2.38 5.97 -3.45
CA LEU A 47 2.67 5.28 -4.70
C LEU A 47 1.50 4.36 -5.09
N SER A 48 1.57 3.82 -6.31
CA SER A 48 0.73 2.67 -6.69
C SER A 48 0.91 1.53 -5.67
N PRO A 49 -0.19 0.85 -5.28
CA PRO A 49 -0.19 -0.11 -4.18
C PRO A 49 0.73 -1.32 -4.42
N LEU A 50 1.05 -1.60 -5.68
CA LEU A 50 2.07 -2.56 -6.09
C LEU A 50 2.70 -2.12 -7.42
N ALA A 51 3.82 -2.74 -7.78
CA ALA A 51 4.39 -2.65 -9.12
C ALA A 51 4.01 -3.94 -9.88
N PRO A 52 2.91 -3.94 -10.65
CA PRO A 52 2.49 -5.14 -11.37
C PRO A 52 3.51 -5.51 -12.44
N VAL A 53 3.74 -6.81 -12.63
CA VAL A 53 4.55 -7.32 -13.75
C VAL A 53 3.76 -7.20 -15.05
N ASP A 54 2.50 -7.62 -15.04
CA ASP A 54 1.57 -7.54 -16.16
C ASP A 54 0.24 -6.94 -15.71
N ILE A 55 -0.41 -6.19 -16.60
CA ILE A 55 -1.75 -5.63 -16.39
C ILE A 55 -2.66 -6.15 -17.50
N LEU A 56 -3.56 -7.07 -17.16
CA LEU A 56 -4.54 -7.64 -18.08
C LEU A 56 -5.89 -6.96 -17.88
N CYS A 57 -6.52 -6.53 -18.97
CA CYS A 57 -7.77 -5.78 -18.96
C CYS A 57 -8.87 -6.49 -19.76
N ILE A 58 -10.13 -6.37 -19.31
CA ILE A 58 -11.31 -6.83 -20.05
C ILE A 58 -12.27 -5.67 -20.31
N GLY A 59 -12.84 -5.60 -21.51
CA GLY A 59 -13.83 -4.59 -21.91
C GLY A 59 -15.27 -5.09 -21.76
N LEU A 60 -16.23 -4.15 -21.73
CA LEU A 60 -17.68 -4.45 -21.76
C LEU A 60 -18.16 -5.40 -20.65
N ASN A 61 -17.59 -5.32 -19.44
CA ASN A 61 -17.90 -6.21 -18.31
C ASN A 61 -19.06 -5.71 -17.40
N TYR A 62 -19.85 -4.76 -17.87
CA TYR A 62 -21.04 -4.25 -17.18
C TYR A 62 -22.20 -4.16 -18.18
N ARG A 63 -23.43 -4.38 -17.70
CA ARG A 63 -24.66 -4.19 -18.48
C ARG A 63 -25.18 -2.76 -18.37
#